data_AF-A0A7C3KY96-F1
#
_entry.id   AF-A0A7C3KY96-F1
#
_cell.length_a   1.000
_cell.length_b   1.000
_cell.length_c   1.000
_cell.angle_alpha   90.00
_cell.angle_beta   90.00
_cell.angle_gamma   90.00
#
_symmetry.space_group_name_H-M   'P 1'
#
loop_
_entity.id
_entity.type
_entity.pdbx_description
1 polymer ?
#
loop_
_entity_poly.entity_id
_entity_poly.type
_entity_poly.pdbx_seq_one_letter_code
_entity_poly.pdbx_strand_id
1 'polypeptide(L)'
;MCTREQILESLEVFLREEEQRNGGPQPALNPGHRRQFLWPRPSVASQYNVKPEQFRRSIRFEAHGEAFPVLVAETPFGVFGKCEALWAEAKGNDEETMLANLRRELEPLFERQFAVSRTLGLPRRFDGSITDLRPTELIRLLFCPDRDVAHVAMVEIDSHARTIPYGDSLIRIMLESGHPYRRVAQWCALDIFEDLLSLFPDEDGRKRAIEAIRDFMMTAEDDYARAVFKAGDVLGDHVATEDAGDALLVVISEGKQPFGRRSAVHGLIHLCEWLPSFQPRAFDTLERMAREDPEPLLRAYAEATIKDIREGVPHGPEPVLPQEAA
;
A
#
# COMPACT_ATOMS: atom_id res chain seq x y z
N MET A 1 -3.20 19.95 17.81
CA MET A 1 -3.77 18.62 17.55
C MET A 1 -4.67 18.75 16.33
N CYS A 2 -4.51 17.90 15.32
CA CYS A 2 -5.32 17.95 14.10
C CYS A 2 -6.67 17.26 14.36
N THR A 3 -7.79 17.86 13.96
CA THR A 3 -9.13 17.26 14.16
C THR A 3 -9.49 16.31 13.01
N ARG A 4 -10.49 15.46 13.24
CA ARG A 4 -11.07 14.55 12.24
C ARG A 4 -11.46 15.28 10.96
N GLU A 5 -12.15 16.41 11.12
CA GLU A 5 -12.64 17.25 10.03
C GLU A 5 -11.48 17.86 9.23
N GLN A 6 -10.40 18.29 9.90
CA GLN A 6 -9.23 18.84 9.24
C GLN A 6 -8.50 17.81 8.38
N ILE A 7 -8.39 16.56 8.84
CA ILE A 7 -7.76 15.48 8.06
C ILE A 7 -8.62 15.15 6.84
N LEU A 8 -9.94 15.02 7.02
CA LEU A 8 -10.87 14.73 5.93
C LEU A 8 -10.92 15.87 4.89
N GLU A 9 -11.07 17.11 5.33
CA GLU A 9 -11.10 18.28 4.43
C GLU A 9 -9.79 18.39 3.64
N SER A 10 -8.66 18.17 4.32
CA SER A 10 -7.34 18.13 3.67
C SER A 10 -7.23 17.04 2.60
N LEU A 11 -7.78 15.85 2.86
CA LEU A 11 -7.82 14.76 1.88
C LEU A 11 -8.73 15.13 0.70
N GLU A 12 -9.91 15.69 0.94
CA GLU A 12 -10.83 16.09 -0.13
C GLU A 12 -10.24 17.19 -1.02
N VAL A 13 -9.57 18.17 -0.44
CA VAL A 13 -8.84 19.20 -1.20
C VAL A 13 -7.78 18.55 -2.08
N PHE A 14 -6.98 17.64 -1.51
CA PHE A 14 -5.96 16.91 -2.27
C PHE A 14 -6.56 16.12 -3.45
N LEU A 15 -7.64 15.35 -3.21
CA LEU A 15 -8.28 14.56 -4.26
C LEU A 15 -8.84 15.43 -5.39
N ARG A 16 -9.47 16.57 -5.06
CA ARG A 16 -9.96 17.54 -6.05
C ARG A 16 -8.82 18.16 -6.87
N GLU A 17 -7.71 18.51 -6.22
CA GLU A 17 -6.54 19.05 -6.91
C GLU A 17 -5.92 18.02 -7.86
N GLU A 18 -5.79 16.77 -7.44
CA GLU A 18 -5.26 15.69 -8.27
C GLU A 18 -6.19 15.37 -9.45
N GLU A 19 -7.51 15.35 -9.23
CA GLU A 19 -8.48 15.19 -10.32
C GLU A 19 -8.35 16.32 -11.34
N GLN A 20 -8.22 17.57 -10.88
CA GLN A 20 -8.02 18.71 -11.77
C GLN A 20 -6.70 18.62 -12.56
N ARG A 21 -5.59 18.24 -11.90
CA ARG A 21 -4.28 18.05 -12.55
C ARG A 21 -4.32 16.96 -13.63
N ASN A 22 -5.11 15.91 -13.42
CA ASN A 22 -5.27 14.81 -14.35
C ASN A 22 -6.32 15.07 -15.45
N GLY A 23 -7.04 16.19 -15.40
CA GLY A 23 -8.10 16.50 -16.36
C GLY A 23 -9.38 15.69 -16.17
N GLY A 24 -9.64 15.22 -14.94
CA GLY A 24 -10.79 14.41 -14.55
C GLY A 24 -10.40 13.05 -13.97
N PRO A 25 -11.39 12.21 -13.61
CA PRO A 25 -11.18 10.88 -13.05
C PRO A 25 -10.34 9.99 -13.97
N GLN A 26 -9.39 9.26 -13.39
CA GLN A 26 -8.50 8.36 -14.11
C GLN A 26 -8.78 6.88 -13.78
N PRO A 27 -8.56 5.95 -14.72
CA PRO A 27 -8.50 4.53 -14.39
C PRO A 27 -7.39 4.24 -13.37
N ALA A 28 -7.53 3.14 -12.63
CA ALA A 28 -6.49 2.73 -11.69
C ALA A 28 -5.23 2.34 -12.46
N LEU A 29 -4.06 2.71 -11.93
CA LEU A 29 -2.77 2.27 -12.45
C LEU A 29 -2.24 1.11 -11.62
N ASN A 30 -1.66 0.11 -12.29
CA ASN A 30 -0.94 -0.95 -11.61
C ASN A 30 0.36 -0.39 -10.99
N PRO A 31 0.49 -0.37 -9.65
CA PRO A 31 1.65 0.21 -8.98
C PRO A 31 2.86 -0.75 -8.93
N GLY A 32 2.73 -1.95 -9.49
CA GLY A 32 3.76 -2.99 -9.44
C GLY A 32 3.97 -3.55 -8.03
N HIS A 33 5.08 -4.26 -7.85
CA HIS A 33 5.46 -4.85 -6.56
C HIS A 33 6.16 -3.82 -5.67
N ARG A 34 5.96 -3.96 -4.36
CA ARG A 34 6.76 -3.24 -3.36
C ARG A 34 8.23 -3.61 -3.53
N ARG A 35 9.10 -2.61 -3.39
CA ARG A 35 10.55 -2.78 -3.34
C ARG A 35 11.02 -2.19 -2.03
N GLN A 36 11.49 -3.04 -1.12
CA GLN A 36 11.97 -2.59 0.18
C GLN A 36 13.10 -1.57 -0.03
N PHE A 37 12.89 -0.35 0.49
CA PHE A 37 13.92 0.67 0.46
C PHE A 37 14.87 0.49 1.63
N LEU A 38 16.13 0.19 1.34
CA LEU A 38 17.18 0.04 2.34
C LEU A 38 18.13 1.24 2.25
N TRP A 39 18.07 2.10 3.26
CA TRP A 39 18.94 3.28 3.37
C TRP A 39 19.27 3.60 4.83
N PRO A 40 20.52 4.01 5.14
CA PRO A 40 21.68 4.03 4.25
C PRO A 40 22.14 2.61 3.86
N ARG A 41 22.80 2.48 2.70
CA ARG A 41 23.40 1.21 2.28
C ARG A 41 24.65 0.89 3.12
N PRO A 42 25.04 -0.39 3.25
CA PRO A 42 26.29 -0.76 3.90
C PRO A 42 27.48 0.00 3.31
N SER A 43 28.34 0.54 4.19
CA SER A 43 29.53 1.30 3.78
C SER A 43 30.45 0.46 2.89
N VAL A 44 30.65 0.92 1.66
CA VAL A 44 31.59 0.30 0.72
C VAL A 44 33.02 0.53 1.22
N ALA A 45 33.33 1.70 1.80
CA ALA A 45 34.65 1.99 2.36
C ALA A 45 35.04 1.02 3.49
N SER A 46 34.09 0.67 4.35
CA SER A 46 34.29 -0.28 5.45
C SER A 46 34.65 -1.68 4.96
N GLN A 47 34.10 -2.14 3.83
CA GLN A 47 34.40 -3.46 3.26
C GLN A 47 35.87 -3.60 2.83
N TYR A 48 36.53 -2.48 2.55
CA TYR A 48 37.95 -2.42 2.15
C TYR A 48 38.85 -1.85 3.25
N ASN A 49 38.35 -1.73 4.48
CA ASN A 49 39.07 -1.17 5.63
C ASN A 49 39.61 0.26 5.40
N VAL A 50 38.96 1.05 4.54
CA VAL A 50 39.33 2.45 4.32
C VAL A 50 39.02 3.24 5.59
N LYS A 51 40.03 3.91 6.15
CA LYS A 51 39.93 4.65 7.41
C LYS A 51 39.48 6.09 7.18
N PRO A 52 38.79 6.73 8.14
CA PRO A 52 38.35 8.12 8.03
C PRO A 52 39.48 9.08 7.64
N GLU A 53 40.71 8.88 8.14
CA GLU A 53 41.87 9.76 7.89
C GLU A 53 42.41 9.65 6.45
N GLN A 54 41.94 8.67 5.67
CA GLN A 54 42.28 8.51 4.25
C GLN A 54 41.44 9.40 3.33
N PHE A 55 40.32 9.93 3.82
CA PHE A 55 39.48 10.88 3.09
C PHE A 55 40.05 12.29 3.18
N ARG A 56 41.06 12.58 2.34
CA ARG A 56 41.90 13.79 2.45
C ARG A 56 41.48 14.95 1.56
N ARG A 57 40.60 14.71 0.58
CA ARG A 57 40.14 15.73 -0.36
C ARG A 57 38.62 15.73 -0.46
N SER A 58 38.05 16.85 -0.87
CA SER A 58 36.63 16.99 -1.16
C SER A 58 36.46 17.44 -2.60
N ILE A 59 35.51 16.83 -3.30
CA ILE A 59 35.09 17.22 -4.65
C ILE A 59 33.60 17.53 -4.68
N ARG A 60 33.19 18.29 -5.69
CA ARG A 60 31.79 18.65 -5.91
C ARG A 60 31.12 17.60 -6.77
N PHE A 61 30.04 17.01 -6.25
CA PHE A 61 29.18 16.09 -6.97
C PHE A 61 27.83 16.75 -7.26
N GLU A 62 27.37 16.68 -8.51
CA GLU A 62 26.08 17.23 -8.90
C GLU A 62 25.12 16.12 -9.36
N ALA A 63 23.92 16.14 -8.78
CA ALA A 63 22.81 15.24 -9.09
C ALA A 63 21.48 15.97 -8.90
N HIS A 64 20.55 15.77 -9.85
CA HIS A 64 19.20 16.33 -9.79
C HIS A 64 19.15 17.85 -9.53
N GLY A 65 20.13 18.60 -10.05
CA GLY A 65 20.21 20.06 -9.89
C GLY A 65 20.78 20.55 -8.54
N GLU A 66 21.19 19.63 -7.67
CA GLU A 66 21.82 19.94 -6.38
C GLU A 66 23.31 19.56 -6.39
N ALA A 67 24.10 20.30 -5.60
CA ALA A 67 25.53 20.08 -5.46
C ALA A 67 25.88 19.64 -4.03
N PHE A 68 26.61 18.53 -3.93
CA PHE A 68 26.97 17.91 -2.66
C PHE A 68 28.49 17.78 -2.55
N PRO A 69 29.08 18.01 -1.36
CA PRO A 69 30.47 17.68 -1.12
C PRO A 69 30.64 16.15 -1.02
N VAL A 70 31.64 15.61 -1.71
CA VAL A 70 32.03 14.20 -1.63
C VAL A 70 33.46 14.15 -1.13
N LEU A 71 33.66 13.50 0.01
CA LEU A 71 34.99 13.20 0.52
C LEU A 71 35.59 12.06 -0.30
N VAL A 72 36.86 12.17 -0.67
CA VAL A 72 37.53 11.18 -1.52
C VAL A 72 38.76 10.59 -0.84
N ALA A 73 38.87 9.27 -0.88
CA ALA A 73 40.03 8.50 -0.47
C ALA A 73 40.59 7.69 -1.65
N GLU A 74 41.88 7.84 -1.91
CA GLU A 74 42.60 7.06 -2.93
C GLU A 74 43.42 5.98 -2.22
N THR A 75 43.24 4.73 -2.66
CA THR A 75 43.86 3.56 -2.03
C THR A 75 44.36 2.59 -3.10
N PRO A 76 45.18 1.59 -2.74
CA PRO A 76 45.56 0.52 -3.66
C PRO A 76 44.37 -0.29 -4.23
N PHE A 77 43.19 -0.21 -3.60
CA PHE A 77 41.99 -0.92 -4.04
C PHE A 77 41.08 -0.08 -4.96
N GLY A 78 41.38 1.21 -5.15
CA GLY A 78 40.61 2.15 -5.97
C GLY A 78 40.34 3.48 -5.27
N VAL A 79 39.45 4.26 -5.90
CA VAL A 79 38.98 5.57 -5.43
C VAL A 79 37.62 5.40 -4.75
N PHE A 80 37.50 5.91 -3.53
CA PHE A 80 36.29 5.83 -2.72
C PHE A 80 35.73 7.23 -2.51
N GLY A 81 34.42 7.40 -2.74
CA GLY A 81 33.69 8.63 -2.45
C GLY A 81 32.69 8.42 -1.34
N LYS A 82 32.61 9.39 -0.42
CA LYS A 82 31.64 9.43 0.67
C LYS A 82 30.88 10.75 0.62
N CYS A 83 29.57 10.68 0.39
CA CYS A 83 28.66 11.82 0.44
C CYS A 83 27.89 11.78 1.78
N GLU A 84 28.37 12.55 2.76
CA GLU A 84 27.79 12.53 4.10
C GLU A 84 26.39 13.14 4.16
N ALA A 85 26.08 14.11 3.30
CA ALA A 85 24.75 14.74 3.25
C ALA A 85 23.64 13.77 2.81
N LEU A 86 24.00 12.74 2.04
CA LEU A 86 23.06 11.75 1.51
C LEU A 86 23.24 10.37 2.15
N TRP A 87 24.24 10.19 3.03
CA TRP A 87 24.65 8.89 3.59
C TRP A 87 24.94 7.83 2.51
N ALA A 88 25.61 8.24 1.44
CA ALA A 88 25.99 7.37 0.32
C ALA A 88 27.50 7.23 0.17
N GLU A 89 27.92 6.04 -0.24
CA GLU A 89 29.30 5.73 -0.57
C GLU A 89 29.38 4.95 -1.87
N ALA A 90 30.45 5.19 -2.64
CA ALA A 90 30.74 4.44 -3.85
C ALA A 90 32.23 4.25 -4.06
N LYS A 91 32.57 3.25 -4.87
CA LYS A 91 33.95 2.92 -5.26
C LYS A 91 34.08 2.95 -6.78
N GLY A 92 35.21 3.43 -7.28
CA GLY A 92 35.60 3.37 -8.69
C GLY A 92 37.08 3.04 -8.84
N ASN A 93 37.51 2.76 -10.07
CA ASN A 93 38.94 2.63 -10.39
C ASN A 93 39.63 4.00 -10.47
N ASP A 94 38.84 5.03 -10.77
CA ASP A 94 39.20 6.44 -10.84
C ASP A 94 38.05 7.30 -10.28
N GLU A 95 38.28 8.60 -10.22
CA GLU A 95 37.29 9.57 -9.71
C GLU A 95 36.01 9.61 -10.55
N GLU A 96 36.14 9.59 -11.88
CA GLU A 96 34.99 9.65 -12.79
C GLU A 96 34.07 8.45 -12.60
N THR A 97 34.65 7.25 -12.57
CA THR A 97 33.94 5.99 -12.32
C THR A 97 33.32 5.98 -10.93
N MET A 98 34.03 6.49 -9.92
CA MET A 98 33.50 6.60 -8.56
C MET A 98 32.25 7.51 -8.51
N LEU A 99 32.30 8.69 -9.14
CA LEU A 99 31.17 9.62 -9.19
C LEU A 99 29.99 9.07 -10.00
N ALA A 100 30.26 8.37 -11.11
CA ALA A 100 29.23 7.69 -11.90
C ALA A 100 28.53 6.59 -11.09
N ASN A 101 29.30 5.79 -10.34
CA ASN A 101 28.76 4.79 -9.42
C ASN A 101 27.96 5.44 -8.30
N LEU A 102 28.47 6.53 -7.69
CA LEU A 102 27.75 7.27 -6.65
C LEU A 102 26.39 7.79 -7.14
N ARG A 103 26.35 8.35 -8.36
CA ARG A 103 25.10 8.79 -8.98
C ARG A 103 24.10 7.65 -9.13
N ARG A 104 24.54 6.50 -9.64
CA ARG A 104 23.69 5.31 -9.79
C ARG A 104 23.19 4.79 -8.44
N GLU A 105 24.05 4.75 -7.42
CA GLU A 105 23.67 4.28 -6.08
C GLU A 105 22.65 5.22 -5.39
N LEU A 106 22.69 6.51 -5.70
CA LEU A 106 21.78 7.51 -5.14
C LEU A 106 20.42 7.58 -5.82
N GLU A 107 20.27 7.06 -7.04
CA GLU A 107 19.03 7.21 -7.81
C GLU A 107 17.78 6.69 -7.05
N PRO A 108 17.79 5.52 -6.37
CA PRO A 108 16.64 5.07 -5.61
C PRO A 108 16.24 6.01 -4.46
N LEU A 109 17.22 6.67 -3.82
CA LEU A 109 16.94 7.68 -2.79
C LEU A 109 16.22 8.88 -3.41
N PHE A 110 16.75 9.42 -4.50
CA PHE A 110 16.13 10.57 -5.18
C PHE A 110 14.75 10.25 -5.72
N GLU A 111 14.57 9.10 -6.40
CA GLU A 111 13.27 8.65 -6.88
C GLU A 111 12.22 8.64 -5.76
N ARG A 112 12.57 8.07 -4.60
CA ARG A 112 11.73 8.04 -3.40
C ARG A 112 11.42 9.45 -2.87
N GLN A 113 12.45 10.28 -2.70
CA GLN A 113 12.30 11.64 -2.18
C GLN A 113 11.43 12.52 -3.09
N PHE A 114 11.56 12.37 -4.41
CA PHE A 114 10.70 13.05 -5.38
C PHE A 114 9.28 12.46 -5.42
N ALA A 115 9.10 11.16 -5.22
CA ALA A 115 7.78 10.55 -5.12
C ALA A 115 6.99 11.12 -3.91
N VAL A 116 7.63 11.22 -2.74
CA VAL A 116 7.06 11.88 -1.56
C VAL A 116 6.69 13.33 -1.89
N SER A 117 7.63 14.07 -2.49
CA SER A 117 7.45 15.50 -2.80
C SER A 117 6.30 15.75 -3.75
N ARG A 118 6.22 14.99 -4.85
CA ARG A 118 5.13 15.11 -5.83
C ARG A 118 3.77 14.84 -5.19
N THR A 119 3.68 13.78 -4.38
CA THR A 119 2.44 13.41 -3.67
C THR A 119 2.01 14.50 -2.68
N LEU A 120 2.97 15.13 -2.00
CA LEU A 120 2.70 16.21 -1.04
C LEU A 120 2.57 17.61 -1.68
N GLY A 121 2.84 17.75 -2.98
CA GLY A 121 2.87 19.04 -3.68
C GLY A 121 4.05 19.93 -3.28
N LEU A 122 5.18 19.34 -2.85
CA LEU A 122 6.39 20.08 -2.47
C LEU A 122 7.22 20.48 -3.71
N PRO A 123 7.80 21.68 -3.74
CA PRO A 123 8.55 22.20 -4.90
C PRO A 123 9.96 21.61 -5.05
N ARG A 124 10.48 20.95 -4.03
CA ARG A 124 11.82 20.35 -3.97
C ARG A 124 11.71 18.92 -3.45
N ARG A 125 12.79 18.14 -3.60
CA ARG A 125 12.87 16.79 -3.02
C ARG A 125 12.66 16.85 -1.51
N PHE A 126 12.07 15.79 -0.97
CA PHE A 126 11.81 15.63 0.44
C PHE A 126 13.06 15.07 1.10
N ASP A 127 13.64 15.79 2.05
CA ASP A 127 14.86 15.39 2.76
C ASP A 127 14.62 15.09 4.25
N GLY A 128 13.36 15.12 4.70
CA GLY A 128 12.95 14.79 6.06
C GLY A 128 12.60 13.31 6.28
N SER A 129 12.01 13.02 7.45
CA SER A 129 11.46 11.70 7.78
C SER A 129 9.94 11.68 7.59
N ILE A 130 9.41 10.57 7.08
CA ILE A 130 7.95 10.36 6.97
C ILE A 130 7.30 10.37 8.36
N THR A 131 8.00 9.92 9.40
CA THR A 131 7.55 9.92 10.80
C THR A 131 7.28 11.32 11.36
N ASP A 132 7.88 12.34 10.75
CA ASP A 132 7.78 13.73 11.21
C ASP A 132 6.67 14.50 10.48
N LEU A 133 5.96 13.84 9.55
CA LEU A 133 4.90 14.44 8.78
C LEU A 133 3.63 14.64 9.61
N ARG A 134 2.85 15.66 9.26
CA ARG A 134 1.55 15.91 9.89
C ARG A 134 0.55 14.83 9.47
N PRO A 135 -0.51 14.57 10.27
CA PRO A 135 -1.58 13.64 9.91
C PRO A 135 -2.18 13.88 8.52
N THR A 136 -2.36 15.15 8.15
CA THR A 136 -2.87 15.58 6.85
C THR A 136 -1.93 15.24 5.69
N GLU A 137 -0.64 15.10 5.93
CA GLU A 137 0.38 14.74 4.93
C GLU A 137 0.51 13.23 4.83
N LEU A 138 0.49 12.52 5.98
CA LEU A 138 0.49 11.07 6.03
C LEU A 138 -0.67 10.46 5.23
N ILE A 139 -1.89 10.97 5.41
CA ILE A 139 -3.06 10.45 4.68
C ILE A 139 -2.94 10.63 3.15
N ARG A 140 -2.30 11.71 2.71
CA ARG A 140 -2.05 11.96 1.27
C ARG A 140 -0.99 11.01 0.72
N LEU A 141 0.03 10.67 1.52
CA LEU A 141 1.06 9.72 1.12
C LEU A 141 0.56 8.31 0.85
N LEU A 142 -0.64 7.95 1.32
CA LEU A 142 -1.27 6.68 0.95
C LEU A 142 -1.53 6.58 -0.57
N PHE A 143 -1.63 7.72 -1.28
CA PHE A 143 -1.76 7.79 -2.74
C PHE A 143 -0.43 7.85 -3.48
N CYS A 144 0.71 7.67 -2.78
CA CYS A 144 2.02 7.74 -3.42
C CYS A 144 2.19 6.61 -4.46
N PRO A 145 2.72 6.91 -5.67
CA PRO A 145 3.00 5.89 -6.68
C PRO A 145 4.02 4.83 -6.21
N ASP A 146 4.95 5.24 -5.35
CA ASP A 146 5.85 4.31 -4.68
C ASP A 146 5.11 3.64 -3.51
N ARG A 147 4.78 2.36 -3.68
CA ARG A 147 4.06 1.57 -2.67
C ARG A 147 4.81 1.46 -1.35
N ASP A 148 6.14 1.50 -1.35
CA ASP A 148 6.92 1.39 -0.12
C ASP A 148 6.90 2.70 0.67
N VAL A 149 6.78 3.85 0.00
CA VAL A 149 6.48 5.14 0.65
C VAL A 149 5.08 5.11 1.28
N ALA A 150 4.06 4.70 0.51
CA ALA A 150 2.70 4.60 1.02
C ALA A 150 2.59 3.64 2.21
N HIS A 151 3.30 2.51 2.16
CA HIS A 151 3.35 1.57 3.28
C HIS A 151 4.02 2.15 4.53
N VAL A 152 5.12 2.90 4.39
CA VAL A 152 5.74 3.57 5.55
C VAL A 152 4.78 4.60 6.17
N ALA A 153 4.05 5.36 5.35
CA ALA A 153 3.02 6.26 5.85
C ALA A 153 1.86 5.51 6.53
N MET A 154 1.45 4.36 5.99
CA MET A 154 0.45 3.48 6.59
C MET A 154 0.89 3.00 7.99
N VAL A 155 2.11 2.47 8.12
CA VAL A 155 2.66 2.02 9.42
C VAL A 155 2.68 3.15 10.45
N GLU A 156 3.03 4.36 10.01
CA GLU A 156 3.02 5.55 10.86
C GLU A 156 1.60 5.94 11.31
N ILE A 157 0.62 5.86 10.40
CA ILE A 157 -0.79 6.11 10.71
C ILE A 157 -1.30 5.06 11.71
N ASP A 158 -1.03 3.78 11.45
CA ASP A 158 -1.48 2.65 12.27
C ASP A 158 -0.92 2.74 13.70
N SER A 159 0.36 3.05 13.83
CA SER A 159 1.04 3.26 15.12
C SER A 159 0.39 4.35 15.99
N HIS A 160 -0.38 5.26 15.37
CA HIS A 160 -1.04 6.38 16.03
C HIS A 160 -2.57 6.33 15.93
N ALA A 161 -3.16 5.27 15.38
CA ALA A 161 -4.59 5.18 15.04
C ALA A 161 -5.51 5.40 16.24
N ARG A 162 -5.07 5.05 17.45
CA ARG A 162 -5.82 5.26 18.71
C ARG A 162 -5.85 6.71 19.20
N THR A 163 -4.93 7.55 18.72
CA THR A 163 -4.71 8.91 19.21
C THR A 163 -5.06 9.99 18.20
N ILE A 164 -5.12 9.63 16.91
CA ILE A 164 -5.38 10.54 15.81
C ILE A 164 -6.58 10.02 15.00
N PRO A 165 -7.62 10.86 14.77
CA PRO A 165 -8.90 10.38 14.24
C PRO A 165 -8.89 10.26 12.70
N TYR A 166 -8.16 9.27 12.17
CA TYR A 166 -8.06 9.01 10.72
C TYR A 166 -9.28 8.33 10.09
N GLY A 167 -10.17 7.76 10.91
CA GLY A 167 -11.21 6.83 10.45
C GLY A 167 -12.06 7.32 9.27
N ASP A 168 -12.56 8.56 9.33
CA ASP A 168 -13.36 9.12 8.23
C ASP A 168 -12.58 9.27 6.92
N SER A 169 -11.31 9.64 7.01
CA SER A 169 -10.46 9.77 5.83
C SER A 169 -10.16 8.41 5.21
N LEU A 170 -9.98 7.37 6.03
CA LEU A 170 -9.80 5.99 5.56
C LEU A 170 -11.06 5.44 4.90
N ILE A 171 -12.25 5.71 5.47
CA ILE A 171 -13.53 5.40 4.82
C ILE A 171 -13.64 6.14 3.48
N ARG A 172 -13.29 7.42 3.44
CA ARG A 172 -13.31 8.19 2.19
C ARG A 172 -12.35 7.62 1.14
N ILE A 173 -11.19 7.10 1.53
CA ILE A 173 -10.24 6.42 0.63
C ILE A 173 -10.86 5.16 0.03
N MET A 174 -11.59 4.36 0.81
CA MET A 174 -12.27 3.17 0.28
C MET A 174 -13.24 3.51 -0.85
N LEU A 175 -13.95 4.64 -0.71
CA LEU A 175 -14.93 5.12 -1.69
C LEU A 175 -14.30 5.90 -2.86
N GLU A 176 -12.98 6.06 -2.90
CA GLU A 176 -12.30 6.79 -3.97
C GLU A 176 -12.28 6.01 -5.29
N SER A 177 -12.62 6.68 -6.39
CA SER A 177 -12.76 6.07 -7.72
C SER A 177 -11.98 6.80 -8.83
N GLY A 178 -11.56 8.04 -8.63
CA GLY A 178 -10.95 8.90 -9.64
C GLY A 178 -9.43 8.97 -9.58
N HIS A 179 -8.81 8.78 -8.41
CA HIS A 179 -7.35 8.88 -8.30
C HIS A 179 -6.65 7.66 -8.95
N PRO A 180 -5.61 7.83 -9.79
CA PRO A 180 -4.93 6.72 -10.48
C PRO A 180 -4.27 5.73 -9.51
N TYR A 181 -3.69 6.21 -8.42
CA TYR A 181 -3.06 5.38 -7.38
C TYR A 181 -3.99 4.99 -6.22
N ARG A 182 -5.33 5.08 -6.41
CA ARG A 182 -6.31 4.75 -5.36
C ARG A 182 -6.16 3.33 -4.79
N ARG A 183 -5.71 2.36 -5.59
CA ARG A 183 -5.52 0.97 -5.14
C ARG A 183 -4.42 0.81 -4.12
N VAL A 184 -3.37 1.64 -4.19
CA VAL A 184 -2.33 1.70 -3.15
C VAL A 184 -2.94 2.22 -1.86
N ALA A 185 -3.70 3.32 -1.94
CA ALA A 185 -4.33 3.92 -0.77
C ALA A 185 -5.39 3.01 -0.12
N GLN A 186 -6.21 2.34 -0.94
CA GLN A 186 -7.22 1.37 -0.50
C GLN A 186 -6.56 0.16 0.17
N TRP A 187 -5.48 -0.38 -0.41
CA TRP A 187 -4.69 -1.43 0.24
C TRP A 187 -4.16 -0.97 1.61
N CYS A 188 -3.58 0.22 1.71
CA CYS A 188 -3.12 0.77 2.98
C CYS A 188 -4.25 0.99 3.99
N ALA A 189 -5.41 1.47 3.55
CA ALA A 189 -6.56 1.67 4.42
C ALA A 189 -7.10 0.33 4.95
N LEU A 190 -7.09 -0.71 4.14
CA LEU A 190 -7.46 -2.07 4.53
C LEU A 190 -6.51 -2.67 5.57
N ASP A 191 -5.19 -2.49 5.42
CA ASP A 191 -4.21 -2.92 6.44
C ASP A 191 -4.51 -2.24 7.80
N ILE A 192 -4.88 -0.96 7.82
CA ILE A 192 -5.26 -0.25 9.05
C ILE A 192 -6.63 -0.75 9.59
N PHE A 193 -7.55 -1.14 8.71
CA PHE A 193 -8.85 -1.68 9.09
C PHE A 193 -8.79 -3.10 9.68
N GLU A 194 -7.64 -3.76 9.69
CA GLU A 194 -7.48 -5.03 10.42
C GLU A 194 -7.80 -4.89 11.92
N ASP A 195 -7.61 -3.70 12.52
CA ASP A 195 -8.01 -3.39 13.90
C ASP A 195 -9.11 -2.30 13.94
N LEU A 196 -10.27 -2.62 13.33
CA LEU A 196 -11.44 -1.72 13.31
C LEU A 196 -11.86 -1.22 14.70
N LEU A 197 -11.70 -2.03 15.75
CA LEU A 197 -12.12 -1.65 17.11
C LEU A 197 -11.23 -0.54 17.69
N SER A 198 -9.93 -0.61 17.45
CA SER A 198 -9.01 0.47 17.84
C SER A 198 -9.28 1.77 17.10
N LEU A 199 -9.74 1.69 15.85
CA LEU A 199 -10.00 2.87 15.00
C LEU A 199 -11.40 3.48 15.22
N PHE A 200 -12.41 2.63 15.43
CA PHE A 200 -13.81 2.99 15.63
C PHE A 200 -14.34 2.35 16.92
N PRO A 201 -14.25 3.05 18.06
CA PRO A 201 -14.78 2.56 19.33
C PRO A 201 -16.30 2.35 19.31
N ASP A 202 -17.02 3.15 18.51
CA ASP A 202 -18.47 3.06 18.34
C ASP A 202 -18.89 2.13 17.18
N GLU A 203 -20.09 1.59 17.29
CA GLU A 203 -20.64 0.62 16.33
C GLU A 203 -20.98 1.26 14.96
N ASP A 204 -21.40 2.53 14.94
CA ASP A 204 -21.73 3.25 13.71
C ASP A 204 -20.51 3.40 12.80
N GLY A 205 -19.37 3.82 13.37
CA GLY A 205 -18.10 3.91 12.65
C GLY A 205 -17.66 2.57 12.06
N ARG A 206 -17.79 1.47 12.83
CA ARG A 206 -17.46 0.12 12.34
C ARG A 206 -18.36 -0.30 11.19
N LYS A 207 -19.68 -0.07 11.30
CA LYS A 207 -20.64 -0.39 10.23
C LYS A 207 -20.33 0.39 8.95
N ARG A 208 -20.08 1.69 9.06
CA ARG A 208 -19.69 2.53 7.92
C ARG A 208 -18.40 2.06 7.25
N ALA A 209 -17.42 1.57 8.02
CA ALA A 209 -16.20 0.99 7.47
C ALA A 209 -16.48 -0.31 6.71
N ILE A 210 -17.26 -1.24 7.29
CA ILE A 210 -17.67 -2.49 6.64
C ILE A 210 -18.44 -2.20 5.34
N GLU A 211 -19.38 -1.25 5.37
CA GLU A 211 -20.13 -0.82 4.17
C GLU A 211 -19.23 -0.24 3.09
N ALA A 212 -18.22 0.56 3.46
CA ALA A 212 -17.28 1.10 2.50
C ALA A 212 -16.39 0.02 1.87
N ILE A 213 -15.98 -0.99 2.64
CA ILE A 213 -15.24 -2.15 2.12
C ILE A 213 -16.13 -2.95 1.16
N ARG A 214 -17.39 -3.22 1.53
CA ARG A 214 -18.38 -3.88 0.68
C ARG A 214 -18.54 -3.15 -0.65
N ASP A 215 -18.79 -1.84 -0.61
CA ASP A 215 -19.07 -1.03 -1.80
C ASP A 215 -17.84 -0.94 -2.74
N PHE A 216 -16.64 -0.93 -2.16
CA PHE A 216 -15.39 -1.09 -2.88
C PHE A 216 -15.33 -2.44 -3.62
N MET A 217 -15.57 -3.57 -2.93
CA MET A 217 -15.54 -4.90 -3.54
C MET A 217 -16.61 -5.07 -4.63
N MET A 218 -17.80 -4.50 -4.44
CA MET A 218 -18.92 -4.58 -5.39
C MET A 218 -18.58 -4.00 -6.78
N THR A 219 -17.68 -3.02 -6.83
CA THR A 219 -17.42 -2.20 -8.02
C THR A 219 -16.01 -2.36 -8.58
N ALA A 220 -15.11 -3.08 -7.91
CA ALA A 220 -13.70 -3.15 -8.28
C ALA A 220 -13.46 -3.90 -9.61
N GLU A 221 -12.98 -3.17 -10.62
CA GLU A 221 -12.69 -3.65 -11.98
C GLU A 221 -11.31 -4.31 -12.13
N ASP A 222 -10.50 -4.29 -11.07
CA ASP A 222 -9.12 -4.75 -11.01
C ASP A 222 -8.78 -5.15 -9.57
N ASP A 223 -7.74 -5.95 -9.39
CA ASP A 223 -7.16 -6.27 -8.08
C ASP A 223 -5.71 -5.77 -7.97
N TYR A 224 -5.43 -4.57 -8.47
CA TYR A 224 -4.10 -3.99 -8.36
C TYR A 224 -3.70 -3.80 -6.90
N ALA A 225 -2.40 -3.98 -6.64
CA ALA A 225 -1.84 -4.05 -5.30
C ALA A 225 -2.40 -5.18 -4.40
N ARG A 226 -3.26 -6.07 -4.92
CA ARG A 226 -4.06 -7.05 -4.18
C ARG A 226 -5.05 -6.40 -3.20
N ALA A 227 -5.52 -5.19 -3.51
CA ALA A 227 -6.41 -4.43 -2.64
C ALA A 227 -7.79 -5.08 -2.49
N VAL A 228 -8.36 -5.64 -3.57
CA VAL A 228 -9.67 -6.31 -3.51
C VAL A 228 -9.55 -7.60 -2.74
N PHE A 229 -8.52 -8.40 -3.03
CA PHE A 229 -8.22 -9.59 -2.23
C PHE A 229 -8.15 -9.29 -0.73
N LYS A 230 -7.39 -8.25 -0.36
CA LYS A 230 -7.25 -7.82 1.03
C LYS A 230 -8.57 -7.40 1.67
N ALA A 231 -9.53 -6.87 0.90
CA ALA A 231 -10.85 -6.52 1.43
C ALA A 231 -11.65 -7.73 1.93
N GLY A 232 -11.64 -8.83 1.18
CA GLY A 232 -12.26 -10.08 1.63
C GLY A 232 -11.55 -10.66 2.86
N ASP A 233 -10.22 -10.64 2.87
CA ASP A 233 -9.38 -11.06 4.01
C ASP A 233 -9.70 -10.25 5.28
N VAL A 234 -9.77 -8.92 5.18
CA VAL A 234 -10.13 -8.05 6.31
C VAL A 234 -11.52 -8.36 6.85
N LEU A 235 -12.53 -8.50 5.99
CA LEU A 235 -13.89 -8.80 6.44
C LEU A 235 -14.01 -10.21 7.04
N GLY A 236 -13.31 -11.18 6.47
CA GLY A 236 -13.40 -12.60 6.81
C GLY A 236 -12.55 -13.03 8.00
N ASP A 237 -11.29 -12.62 8.04
CA ASP A 237 -10.30 -13.07 9.02
C ASP A 237 -10.17 -12.09 10.20
N HIS A 238 -10.04 -10.79 9.89
CA HIS A 238 -9.71 -9.78 10.90
C HIS A 238 -10.94 -9.22 11.62
N VAL A 239 -11.98 -8.86 10.87
CA VAL A 239 -13.22 -8.30 11.43
C VAL A 239 -14.14 -9.40 11.93
N ALA A 240 -14.40 -10.41 11.09
CA ALA A 240 -15.08 -11.67 11.45
C ALA A 240 -16.38 -11.51 12.28
N THR A 241 -17.24 -10.54 11.93
CA THR A 241 -18.54 -10.29 12.59
C THR A 241 -19.72 -10.67 11.70
N GLU A 242 -20.93 -10.73 12.26
CA GLU A 242 -22.16 -10.95 11.47
C GLU A 242 -22.36 -9.87 10.40
N ASP A 243 -22.10 -8.59 10.71
CA ASP A 243 -22.19 -7.49 9.75
C ASP A 243 -21.16 -7.65 8.60
N ALA A 244 -19.94 -8.10 8.92
CA ALA A 244 -18.92 -8.38 7.90
C ALA A 244 -19.32 -9.59 7.03
N GLY A 245 -19.90 -10.62 7.63
CA GLY A 245 -20.48 -11.74 6.90
C GLY A 245 -21.59 -11.31 5.95
N ASP A 246 -22.50 -10.47 6.42
CA ASP A 246 -23.60 -9.94 5.59
C ASP A 246 -23.07 -9.12 4.41
N ALA A 247 -22.02 -8.32 4.62
CA ALA A 247 -21.33 -7.64 3.54
C ALA A 247 -20.75 -8.62 2.50
N LEU A 248 -20.07 -9.69 2.92
CA LEU A 248 -19.52 -10.71 2.02
C LEU A 248 -20.62 -11.43 1.22
N LEU A 249 -21.74 -11.78 1.86
CA LEU A 249 -22.88 -12.41 1.18
C LEU A 249 -23.50 -11.49 0.11
N VAL A 250 -23.60 -10.19 0.40
CA VAL A 250 -24.06 -9.18 -0.57
C VAL A 250 -23.10 -9.11 -1.76
N VAL A 251 -21.79 -9.06 -1.51
CA VAL A 251 -20.80 -9.03 -2.60
C VAL A 251 -20.92 -10.25 -3.51
N ILE A 252 -21.07 -11.45 -2.95
CA ILE A 252 -21.24 -12.67 -3.75
C ILE A 252 -22.54 -12.62 -4.57
N SER A 253 -23.63 -12.15 -3.97
CA SER A 253 -24.97 -12.20 -4.58
C SER A 253 -25.20 -11.13 -5.63
N GLU A 254 -24.65 -9.94 -5.42
CA GLU A 254 -25.00 -8.72 -6.16
C GLU A 254 -23.79 -8.09 -6.86
N GLY A 255 -22.57 -8.52 -6.52
CA GLY A 255 -21.33 -7.99 -7.07
C GLY A 255 -21.25 -8.17 -8.58
N LYS A 256 -20.98 -7.09 -9.31
CA LYS A 256 -20.91 -7.12 -10.78
C LYS A 256 -19.56 -7.64 -11.26
N GLN A 257 -18.50 -7.36 -10.51
CA GLN A 257 -17.13 -7.67 -10.89
C GLN A 257 -16.65 -9.00 -10.28
N PRO A 258 -15.88 -9.80 -11.05
CA PRO A 258 -15.42 -11.11 -10.59
C PRO A 258 -14.41 -11.03 -9.46
N PHE A 259 -13.60 -9.97 -9.39
CA PHE A 259 -12.58 -9.77 -8.35
C PHE A 259 -13.19 -9.69 -6.95
N GLY A 260 -14.24 -8.87 -6.80
CA GLY A 260 -14.97 -8.73 -5.54
C GLY A 260 -15.64 -10.04 -5.13
N ARG A 261 -16.34 -10.71 -6.06
CA ARG A 261 -16.98 -12.00 -5.78
C ARG A 261 -15.96 -13.07 -5.37
N ARG A 262 -14.83 -13.20 -6.07
CA ARG A 262 -13.74 -14.11 -5.69
C ARG A 262 -13.24 -13.84 -4.28
N SER A 263 -12.90 -12.58 -4.00
CA SER A 263 -12.38 -12.20 -2.69
C SER A 263 -13.41 -12.40 -1.58
N ALA A 264 -14.70 -12.18 -1.85
CA ALA A 264 -15.76 -12.43 -0.88
C ALA A 264 -15.93 -13.92 -0.56
N VAL A 265 -15.79 -14.80 -1.56
CA VAL A 265 -15.75 -16.26 -1.33
C VAL A 265 -14.56 -16.63 -0.43
N HIS A 266 -13.37 -16.07 -0.71
CA HIS A 266 -12.20 -16.28 0.14
C HIS A 266 -12.44 -15.80 1.58
N GLY A 267 -12.97 -14.59 1.74
CA GLY A 267 -13.32 -14.05 3.06
C GLY A 267 -14.34 -14.90 3.82
N LEU A 268 -15.32 -15.51 3.13
CA LEU A 268 -16.28 -16.41 3.78
C LEU A 268 -15.64 -17.67 4.36
N ILE A 269 -14.53 -18.14 3.80
CA ILE A 269 -13.79 -19.29 4.35
C ILE A 269 -13.31 -18.93 5.76
N HIS A 270 -12.53 -17.85 5.87
CA HIS A 270 -12.00 -17.37 7.14
C HIS A 270 -13.11 -16.98 8.12
N LEU A 271 -14.18 -16.33 7.63
CA LEU A 271 -15.33 -16.03 8.47
C LEU A 271 -15.95 -17.28 9.09
N CYS A 272 -16.06 -18.38 8.34
CA CYS A 272 -16.63 -19.62 8.85
C CYS A 272 -15.71 -20.35 9.82
N GLU A 273 -14.40 -20.07 9.81
CA GLU A 273 -13.43 -20.54 10.80
C GLU A 273 -13.63 -19.81 12.15
N TRP A 274 -13.82 -18.49 12.10
CA TRP A 274 -14.02 -17.66 13.30
C TRP A 274 -15.45 -17.64 13.84
N LEU A 275 -16.44 -17.74 12.95
CA LEU A 275 -17.87 -17.69 13.26
C LEU A 275 -18.60 -18.91 12.64
N PRO A 276 -18.41 -20.14 13.19
CA PRO A 276 -19.02 -21.35 12.63
C PRO A 276 -20.55 -21.32 12.53
N SER A 277 -21.22 -20.51 13.36
CA SER A 277 -22.67 -20.29 13.28
C SER A 277 -23.12 -19.65 11.96
N PHE A 278 -22.21 -19.01 11.22
CA PHE A 278 -22.50 -18.38 9.93
C PHE A 278 -22.52 -19.38 8.75
N GLN A 279 -21.96 -20.59 8.95
CA GLN A 279 -21.82 -21.60 7.90
C GLN A 279 -23.11 -21.92 7.13
N PRO A 280 -24.31 -22.07 7.76
CA PRO A 280 -25.53 -22.34 7.01
C PRO A 280 -25.84 -21.27 5.94
N ARG A 281 -25.68 -19.99 6.29
CA ARG A 281 -25.92 -18.86 5.38
C ARG A 281 -24.86 -18.80 4.28
N ALA A 282 -23.62 -19.10 4.62
CA ALA A 282 -22.52 -19.20 3.68
C ALA A 282 -22.77 -20.33 2.66
N PHE A 283 -23.17 -21.52 3.11
CA PHE A 283 -23.50 -22.65 2.24
C PHE A 283 -24.65 -22.33 1.29
N ASP A 284 -25.75 -21.78 1.78
CA ASP A 284 -26.89 -21.41 0.93
C ASP A 284 -26.47 -20.44 -0.21
N THR A 285 -25.60 -19.48 0.13
CA THR A 285 -25.11 -18.48 -0.82
C THR A 285 -24.12 -19.08 -1.82
N LEU A 286 -23.16 -19.87 -1.36
CA LEU A 286 -22.17 -20.54 -2.20
C LEU A 286 -22.82 -21.58 -3.12
N GLU A 287 -23.84 -22.31 -2.66
CA GLU A 287 -24.56 -23.28 -3.48
C GLU A 287 -25.34 -22.59 -4.62
N ARG A 288 -25.89 -21.40 -4.36
CA ARG A 288 -26.49 -20.57 -5.41
C ARG A 288 -25.42 -20.07 -6.38
N MET A 289 -24.31 -19.55 -5.87
CA MET A 289 -23.19 -19.08 -6.69
C MET A 289 -22.64 -20.19 -7.59
N ALA A 290 -22.45 -21.40 -7.06
CA ALA A 290 -22.03 -22.59 -7.81
C ALA A 290 -22.95 -22.92 -9.01
N ARG A 291 -24.24 -22.61 -8.92
CA ARG A 291 -25.21 -22.83 -10.01
C ARG A 291 -25.30 -21.64 -10.98
N GLU A 292 -25.21 -20.42 -10.46
CA GLU A 292 -25.73 -19.22 -11.14
C GLU A 292 -24.66 -18.16 -11.44
N ASP A 293 -23.47 -18.19 -10.84
CA ASP A 293 -22.44 -17.16 -11.09
C ASP A 293 -22.12 -17.10 -12.58
N PRO A 294 -22.07 -15.91 -13.21
CA PRO A 294 -21.76 -15.81 -14.63
C PRO A 294 -20.38 -16.37 -14.99
N GLU A 295 -19.43 -16.35 -14.05
CA GLU A 295 -18.06 -16.81 -14.27
C GLU A 295 -17.91 -18.30 -13.95
N PRO A 296 -17.62 -19.17 -14.94
CA PRO A 296 -17.47 -20.61 -14.70
C PRO A 296 -16.39 -20.96 -13.67
N LEU A 297 -15.30 -20.19 -13.63
CA LEU A 297 -14.23 -20.36 -12.65
C LEU A 297 -14.72 -20.12 -11.22
N LEU A 298 -15.59 -19.11 -11.04
CA LEU A 298 -16.12 -18.78 -9.72
C LEU A 298 -17.19 -19.78 -9.27
N ARG A 299 -17.96 -20.37 -10.21
CA ARG A 299 -18.85 -21.50 -9.89
C ARG A 299 -18.07 -22.68 -9.31
N ALA A 300 -17.00 -23.10 -10.00
CA ALA A 300 -16.14 -24.18 -9.53
C ALA A 300 -15.44 -23.84 -8.20
N TYR A 301 -15.03 -22.59 -8.03
CA TYR A 301 -14.42 -22.13 -6.78
C TYR A 301 -15.41 -22.19 -5.61
N ALA A 302 -16.67 -21.79 -5.81
CA ALA A 302 -17.72 -21.92 -4.79
C ALA A 302 -17.98 -23.38 -4.40
N GLU A 303 -18.05 -24.30 -5.37
CA GLU A 303 -18.20 -25.75 -5.10
C GLU A 303 -17.04 -26.31 -4.27
N ALA A 304 -15.80 -25.97 -4.63
CA ALA A 304 -14.62 -26.37 -3.88
C ALA A 304 -14.63 -25.77 -2.46
N THR A 305 -15.01 -24.50 -2.35
CA THR A 305 -15.08 -23.78 -1.06
C THR A 305 -16.10 -24.40 -0.10
N ILE A 306 -17.27 -24.82 -0.58
CA ILE A 306 -18.25 -25.54 0.25
C ILE A 306 -17.62 -26.80 0.85
N LYS A 307 -16.82 -27.53 0.07
CA LYS A 307 -16.13 -28.72 0.54
C LYS A 307 -15.07 -28.37 1.60
N ASP A 308 -14.26 -27.35 1.34
CA ASP A 308 -13.19 -26.91 2.25
C ASP A 308 -13.76 -26.48 3.62
N ILE A 309 -14.83 -25.69 3.63
CA ILE A 309 -15.51 -25.27 4.88
C ILE A 309 -16.12 -26.48 5.63
N ARG A 310 -16.70 -27.46 4.92
CA ARG A 310 -17.27 -28.67 5.55
C ARG A 310 -16.21 -29.57 6.16
N GLU A 311 -15.08 -29.71 5.49
CA GLU A 311 -13.99 -30.59 5.91
C GLU A 311 -13.07 -29.92 6.96
N GLY A 312 -13.12 -28.59 7.08
CA GLY A 312 -12.27 -27.82 8.00
C GLY A 312 -10.79 -27.96 7.66
N VAL A 313 -10.47 -28.10 6.36
CA VAL A 313 -9.11 -28.27 5.85
C VAL A 313 -8.59 -26.96 5.25
N PRO A 314 -7.26 -26.78 5.15
CA PRO A 314 -6.70 -25.61 4.46
C PRO A 314 -7.28 -25.49 3.06
N HIS A 315 -7.82 -24.32 2.75
CA HIS A 315 -8.46 -24.10 1.46
C HIS A 315 -7.45 -24.17 0.30
N GLY A 316 -7.95 -24.57 -0.86
CA GLY A 316 -7.15 -24.60 -2.09
C GLY A 316 -6.71 -23.20 -2.55
N PRO A 317 -5.78 -23.11 -3.53
CA PRO A 317 -5.41 -21.82 -4.11
C PRO A 317 -6.62 -21.16 -4.78
N GLU A 318 -6.71 -19.83 -4.67
CA GLU A 318 -7.72 -19.05 -5.39
C GLU A 318 -7.55 -19.18 -6.91
N PRO A 319 -8.65 -19.12 -7.68
CA PRO A 319 -8.56 -19.07 -9.14
C PRO A 319 -7.92 -17.76 -9.60
N VAL A 320 -7.00 -17.86 -10.56
CA VAL A 320 -6.45 -16.70 -11.29
C VAL A 320 -7.47 -16.31 -12.35
N LEU A 321 -7.94 -15.06 -12.30
CA LEU A 321 -8.89 -14.55 -13.28
C LEU A 321 -8.16 -14.26 -14.60
N PRO A 322 -8.78 -14.50 -15.77
CA PRO A 322 -8.14 -14.23 -17.07
C PRO A 322 -7.59 -12.81 -17.22
N GLN A 323 -8.24 -11.84 -16.59
CA GLN A 323 -7.87 -10.43 -16.59
C GLN A 323 -6.58 -10.12 -15.80
N GLU A 324 -6.12 -11.02 -14.91
CA GLU A 324 -4.88 -10.87 -14.13
C GLU A 324 -3.66 -11.50 -14.82
N ALA A 325 -3.89 -12.37 -15.81
CA ALA A 325 -2.84 -13.13 -16.48
C ALA A 325 -2.22 -12.39 -17.70
N ALA A 326 -2.70 -11.18 -18.01
CA ALA A 326 -2.28 -10.35 -19.14
C ALA A 326 -1.36 -9.20 -18.70
#